data_AF-A0A929XVK3-F1
#
_entry.id   AF-A0A929XVK3-F1
#
_cell.length_a   1.000
_cell.length_b   1.000
_cell.length_c   1.000
_cell.angle_alpha   90.00
_cell.angle_beta   90.00
_cell.angle_gamma   90.00
#
_symmetry.space_group_name_H-M   'P 1'
#
loop_
_entity.id
_entity.type
_entity.pdbx_description
1 polymer ?
#
loop_
_entity_poly.entity_id
_entity_poly.type
_entity_poly.pdbx_seq_one_letter_code
_entity_poly.pdbx_strand_id
1 'polypeptide(L)'
;MLLALLIAGRLLMKPGGDRPNKEEKITGKQHFWRDKKVKNGYRLQQNLLDDHARILDKDNIRKATGSMSAMEDKFDRLVSGSFLKPGDVIGVSRKWYDHYGVYIGDGKVIHYADKTKDFGKNVSIYETDLEGFIEGCKDYFVLHFPKAGGPPRKLRSSTDFTENPREGTGIFDFIFKAKYQLFSPEETIKRAKSRLGERSYNLTRNNCEHFALWCKTGVSFSRQVDMALSI
;
A
#
# COMPACT_ATOMS: atom_id res chain seq x y z
N MET A 1 -31.74 21.34 -8.83
CA MET A 1 -30.57 21.81 -8.04
C MET A 1 -29.91 20.71 -7.20
N LEU A 2 -30.65 19.82 -6.50
CA LEU A 2 -30.05 18.73 -5.71
C LEU A 2 -29.19 17.74 -6.51
N LEU A 3 -29.58 17.42 -7.75
CA LEU A 3 -28.87 16.47 -8.61
C LEU A 3 -27.51 16.99 -9.13
N ALA A 4 -27.37 18.33 -9.29
CA ALA A 4 -26.14 18.95 -9.77
C ALA A 4 -25.06 19.03 -8.68
N LEU A 5 -25.45 19.17 -7.40
CA LEU A 5 -24.54 19.11 -6.25
C LEU A 5 -24.00 17.68 -6.01
N LEU A 6 -24.80 16.65 -6.28
CA LEU A 6 -24.38 15.23 -6.22
C LEU A 6 -23.34 14.89 -7.31
N ILE A 7 -23.46 15.49 -8.50
CA ILE A 7 -22.49 15.30 -9.60
C ILE A 7 -21.19 16.07 -9.31
N ALA A 8 -21.27 17.28 -8.76
CA ALA A 8 -20.08 18.02 -8.33
C ALA A 8 -19.33 17.33 -7.17
N GLY A 9 -20.06 16.67 -6.26
CA GLY A 9 -19.47 15.83 -5.21
C GLY A 9 -18.69 14.62 -5.76
N ARG A 10 -19.18 13.99 -6.83
CA ARG A 10 -18.48 12.87 -7.51
C ARG A 10 -17.19 13.29 -8.21
N LEU A 11 -17.06 14.54 -8.64
CA LEU A 11 -15.87 15.05 -9.33
C LEU A 11 -14.74 15.52 -8.39
N LEU A 12 -14.99 15.64 -7.08
CA LEU A 12 -13.99 16.10 -6.09
C LEU A 12 -13.46 15.00 -5.17
N MET A 13 -13.92 13.76 -5.31
CA MET A 13 -13.45 12.65 -4.49
C MET A 13 -12.17 12.04 -5.07
N LYS A 14 -11.03 12.46 -4.53
CA LYS A 14 -9.75 11.77 -4.73
C LYS A 14 -9.96 10.27 -4.38
N PRO A 15 -9.52 9.32 -5.23
CA PRO A 15 -9.63 7.89 -4.95
C PRO A 15 -8.69 7.54 -3.80
N GLY A 16 -9.17 7.77 -2.57
CA GLY A 16 -8.41 7.64 -1.34
C GLY A 16 -8.23 6.17 -0.99
N GLY A 17 -7.01 5.78 -0.64
CA GLY A 17 -6.68 4.42 -0.23
C GLY A 17 -7.22 4.12 1.17
N ASP A 18 -6.34 3.64 2.04
CA ASP A 18 -6.57 3.58 3.48
C ASP A 18 -6.47 5.01 4.07
N ARG A 19 -7.60 5.55 4.52
CA ARG A 19 -7.67 6.90 5.09
C ARG A 19 -7.29 6.87 6.57
N PRO A 20 -6.79 7.98 7.14
CA PRO A 20 -6.66 8.13 8.59
C PRO A 20 -7.87 7.61 9.33
N ASN A 21 -7.62 6.75 10.31
CA ASN A 21 -8.67 6.10 11.09
C ASN A 21 -8.34 6.28 12.57
N LYS A 22 -9.28 6.83 13.32
CA LYS A 22 -9.33 6.67 14.77
C LYS A 22 -10.32 5.56 15.08
N GLU A 23 -9.92 4.62 15.94
CA GLU A 23 -10.82 3.56 16.37
C GLU A 23 -11.94 4.15 17.23
N GLU A 24 -13.16 3.96 16.77
CA GLU A 24 -14.34 4.48 17.43
C GLU A 24 -15.47 3.46 17.36
N LYS A 25 -16.24 3.35 18.44
CA LYS A 25 -17.43 2.52 18.47
C LYS A 25 -18.54 3.20 17.68
N ILE A 26 -19.04 2.51 16.66
CA ILE A 26 -20.16 2.99 15.86
C ILE A 26 -21.46 2.69 16.58
N THR A 27 -22.17 3.75 16.97
CA THR A 27 -23.47 3.67 17.64
C THR A 27 -24.59 4.26 16.77
N GLY A 28 -25.84 3.89 17.04
CA GLY A 28 -27.01 4.43 16.34
C GLY A 28 -27.33 3.76 15.01
N LYS A 29 -28.36 4.28 14.33
CA LYS A 29 -28.86 3.72 13.06
C LYS A 29 -27.92 4.09 11.90
N GLN A 30 -27.55 3.11 11.09
CA GLN A 30 -26.59 3.27 9.99
C GLN A 30 -27.30 3.35 8.63
N HIS A 31 -28.14 4.36 8.44
CA HIS A 31 -29.09 4.45 7.31
C HIS A 31 -28.47 4.33 5.91
N PHE A 32 -27.22 4.77 5.72
CA PHE A 32 -26.53 4.76 4.43
C PHE A 32 -25.40 3.74 4.33
N TRP A 33 -25.40 2.73 5.21
CA TRP A 33 -24.37 1.70 5.23
C TRP A 33 -25.00 0.32 5.04
N ARG A 34 -24.35 -0.50 4.22
CA ARG A 34 -24.74 -1.90 4.02
C ARG A 34 -23.54 -2.81 4.19
N ASP A 35 -23.73 -3.93 4.86
CA ASP A 35 -22.74 -4.99 4.93
C ASP A 35 -22.57 -5.63 3.56
N LYS A 36 -21.33 -5.69 3.06
CA LYS A 36 -20.98 -6.41 1.83
C LYS A 36 -20.31 -7.74 2.12
N LYS A 37 -19.48 -7.81 3.17
CA LYS A 37 -18.85 -9.04 3.65
C LYS A 37 -18.91 -9.10 5.17
N VAL A 38 -19.15 -10.28 5.71
CA VAL A 38 -19.07 -10.56 7.15
C VAL A 38 -18.27 -11.85 7.32
N LYS A 39 -17.20 -11.80 8.11
CA LYS A 39 -16.33 -12.98 8.35
C LYS A 39 -15.53 -12.79 9.64
N ASN A 40 -15.45 -13.84 10.47
CA ASN A 40 -14.71 -13.85 11.73
C ASN A 40 -15.01 -12.64 12.65
N GLY A 41 -16.27 -12.22 12.72
CA GLY A 41 -16.69 -11.05 13.50
C GLY A 41 -16.41 -9.69 12.86
N TYR A 42 -15.66 -9.63 11.77
CA TYR A 42 -15.48 -8.41 10.99
C TYR A 42 -16.62 -8.20 10.01
N ARG A 43 -16.97 -6.93 9.78
CA ARG A 43 -17.95 -6.48 8.79
C ARG A 43 -17.32 -5.45 7.87
N LEU A 44 -17.24 -5.76 6.58
CA LEU A 44 -16.96 -4.76 5.54
C LEU A 44 -18.27 -4.10 5.16
N GLN A 45 -18.38 -2.81 5.44
CA GLN A 45 -19.54 -2.00 5.11
C GLN A 45 -19.22 -1.04 3.96
N GLN A 46 -20.18 -0.90 3.06
CA GLN A 46 -20.15 0.02 1.94
C GLN A 46 -21.12 1.18 2.19
N ASN A 47 -20.69 2.40 1.91
CA ASN A 47 -21.56 3.57 1.85
C ASN A 47 -22.41 3.52 0.58
N LEU A 48 -23.70 3.81 0.69
CA LEU A 48 -24.64 3.75 -0.43
C LEU A 48 -24.58 4.98 -1.36
N LEU A 49 -23.83 6.03 -0.97
CA LEU A 49 -23.77 7.32 -1.67
C LEU A 49 -22.51 7.48 -2.53
N ASP A 50 -21.40 6.81 -2.18
CA ASP A 50 -20.09 6.95 -2.81
C ASP A 50 -19.26 5.64 -2.73
N ASP A 51 -17.98 5.70 -3.12
CA ASP A 51 -17.04 4.56 -3.04
C ASP A 51 -16.47 4.34 -1.62
N HIS A 52 -17.01 5.02 -0.62
CA HIS A 52 -16.51 4.91 0.75
C HIS A 52 -16.90 3.57 1.36
N ALA A 53 -15.92 2.93 2.00
CA ALA A 53 -16.10 1.73 2.78
C ALA A 53 -15.44 1.85 4.14
N ARG A 54 -15.89 1.01 5.07
CA ARG A 54 -15.29 0.87 6.40
C ARG A 54 -15.32 -0.57 6.86
N ILE A 55 -14.41 -0.89 7.76
CA ILE A 55 -14.33 -2.20 8.41
C ILE A 55 -14.67 -2.01 9.87
N LEU A 56 -15.67 -2.75 10.35
CA LEU A 56 -16.02 -2.84 11.77
C LEU A 56 -15.60 -4.20 12.32
N ASP A 57 -15.18 -4.25 13.57
CA ASP A 57 -15.03 -5.52 14.30
C ASP A 57 -16.35 -5.97 14.97
N LYS A 58 -16.27 -7.04 15.76
CA LYS A 58 -17.40 -7.66 16.46
C LYS A 58 -18.08 -6.73 17.48
N ASP A 59 -17.34 -5.74 17.99
CA ASP A 59 -17.81 -4.79 19.00
C ASP A 59 -18.32 -3.48 18.35
N ASN A 60 -18.45 -3.49 17.01
CA ASN A 60 -18.74 -2.34 16.16
C ASN A 60 -17.71 -1.21 16.27
N ILE A 61 -16.45 -1.53 16.59
CA ILE A 61 -15.35 -0.56 16.54
C ILE A 61 -14.85 -0.47 15.10
N ARG A 62 -14.75 0.75 14.57
CA ARG A 62 -14.23 0.99 13.23
C ARG A 62 -12.71 0.78 13.20
N LYS A 63 -12.28 -0.27 12.50
CA LYS A 63 -10.86 -0.65 12.35
C LYS A 63 -10.20 -0.04 11.11
N ALA A 64 -10.97 0.31 10.09
CA ALA A 64 -10.44 0.97 8.89
C ALA A 64 -11.54 1.72 8.13
N THR A 65 -11.12 2.65 7.28
CA THR A 65 -11.99 3.48 6.46
C THR A 65 -11.24 3.92 5.19
N GLY A 66 -11.88 3.87 4.02
CA GLY A 66 -11.17 4.12 2.75
C GLY A 66 -12.01 3.86 1.51
N SER A 67 -11.37 3.82 0.33
CA SER A 67 -12.05 3.33 -0.88
C SER A 67 -12.45 1.87 -0.75
N MET A 68 -13.47 1.48 -1.50
CA MET A 68 -13.97 0.11 -1.49
C MET A 68 -12.90 -0.92 -1.87
N SER A 69 -12.11 -0.62 -2.91
CA SER A 69 -11.01 -1.49 -3.36
C SER A 69 -9.97 -1.72 -2.25
N ALA A 70 -9.55 -0.65 -1.58
CA ALA A 70 -8.57 -0.72 -0.49
C ALA A 70 -9.12 -1.48 0.73
N MET A 71 -10.39 -1.22 1.09
CA MET A 71 -11.03 -1.86 2.25
C MET A 71 -11.35 -3.32 2.01
N GLU A 72 -11.62 -3.75 0.78
CA GLU A 72 -11.75 -5.18 0.48
C GLU A 72 -10.45 -5.94 0.74
N ASP A 73 -9.30 -5.40 0.32
CA ASP A 73 -7.98 -6.00 0.56
C ASP A 73 -7.61 -5.96 2.05
N LYS A 74 -7.79 -4.81 2.71
CA LYS A 74 -7.53 -4.67 4.15
C LYS A 74 -8.44 -5.58 4.99
N PHE A 75 -9.70 -5.79 4.59
CA PHE A 75 -10.61 -6.72 5.23
C PHE A 75 -10.08 -8.16 5.18
N ASP A 76 -9.67 -8.63 4.00
CA ASP A 76 -9.15 -9.98 3.83
C ASP A 76 -7.86 -10.20 4.67
N ARG A 77 -7.05 -9.15 4.85
CA ARG A 77 -5.83 -9.14 5.70
C ARG A 77 -6.12 -9.13 7.19
N LEU A 78 -7.12 -8.39 7.64
CA LEU A 78 -7.52 -8.36 9.05
C LEU A 78 -8.16 -9.70 9.46
N VAL A 79 -8.99 -10.27 8.58
CA VAL A 79 -9.72 -11.51 8.84
C VAL A 79 -8.82 -12.75 8.85
N SER A 80 -7.73 -12.74 8.07
CA SER A 80 -6.78 -13.87 8.01
C SER A 80 -5.92 -14.02 9.26
N GLY A 81 -5.81 -12.97 10.09
CA GLY A 81 -4.85 -12.91 11.19
C GLY A 81 -3.38 -12.72 10.75
N SER A 82 -3.12 -12.70 9.43
CA SER A 82 -1.81 -12.39 8.84
C SER A 82 -1.95 -11.21 7.89
N PHE A 83 -1.49 -10.04 8.33
CA PHE A 83 -1.61 -8.81 7.54
C PHE A 83 -0.74 -8.86 6.28
N LEU A 84 0.42 -9.52 6.35
CA LEU A 84 1.35 -9.69 5.25
C LEU A 84 1.10 -10.99 4.47
N LYS A 85 1.30 -10.93 3.16
CA LYS A 85 1.22 -12.05 2.22
C LYS A 85 2.51 -12.09 1.38
N PRO A 86 3.12 -13.26 1.14
CA PRO A 86 4.30 -13.34 0.27
C PRO A 86 4.06 -12.63 -1.07
N GLY A 87 5.07 -11.90 -1.56
CA GLY A 87 4.99 -11.09 -2.77
C GLY A 87 4.33 -9.72 -2.61
N ASP A 88 3.96 -9.34 -1.39
CA ASP A 88 3.58 -7.95 -1.09
C ASP A 88 4.78 -7.01 -1.23
N VAL A 89 4.53 -5.84 -1.81
CA VAL A 89 5.42 -4.68 -1.64
C VAL A 89 5.03 -4.01 -0.33
N ILE A 90 5.98 -3.94 0.59
CA ILE A 90 5.80 -3.36 1.91
C ILE A 90 6.66 -2.12 2.06
N GLY A 91 6.31 -1.26 3.01
CA GLY A 91 7.16 -0.17 3.38
C GLY A 91 6.93 0.31 4.80
N VAL A 92 7.84 1.13 5.25
CA VAL A 92 7.84 1.71 6.59
C VAL A 92 8.22 3.18 6.50
N SER A 93 7.43 4.02 7.16
CA SER A 93 7.65 5.46 7.14
C SER A 93 8.75 5.85 8.12
N ARG A 94 9.91 6.22 7.58
CA ARG A 94 10.99 6.87 8.33
C ARG A 94 10.73 8.37 8.40
N LYS A 95 11.52 9.07 9.23
CA LYS A 95 11.37 10.51 9.51
C LYS A 95 11.26 11.36 8.24
N TRP A 96 12.06 11.08 7.22
CA TRP A 96 12.12 11.91 6.00
C TRP A 96 11.79 11.18 4.69
N TYR A 97 11.69 9.85 4.70
CA TYR A 97 11.39 9.05 3.50
C TYR A 97 10.64 7.77 3.89
N ASP A 98 10.02 7.10 2.92
CA ASP A 98 9.52 5.74 3.12
C ASP A 98 10.53 4.75 2.61
N HIS A 99 10.80 3.72 3.41
CA HIS A 99 11.68 2.63 3.02
C HIS A 99 10.84 1.45 2.53
N TYR A 100 11.20 0.87 1.38
CA TYR A 100 10.41 -0.16 0.72
C TYR A 100 11.15 -1.50 0.62
N GLY A 101 10.38 -2.58 0.57
CA GLY A 101 10.88 -3.94 0.37
C GLY A 101 9.81 -4.87 -0.19
N VAL A 102 10.22 -6.09 -0.51
CA VAL A 102 9.33 -7.18 -0.94
C VAL A 102 9.29 -8.21 0.18
N TYR A 103 8.11 -8.44 0.75
CA TYR A 103 7.92 -9.52 1.73
C TYR A 103 7.92 -10.87 1.02
N ILE A 104 8.77 -11.80 1.46
CA ILE A 104 8.96 -13.10 0.78
C ILE A 104 8.36 -14.29 1.53
N GLY A 105 7.66 -14.05 2.63
CA GLY A 105 7.14 -15.09 3.53
C GLY A 105 8.00 -15.27 4.77
N ASP A 106 7.48 -16.01 5.76
CA ASP A 106 8.20 -16.42 6.98
C ASP A 106 8.94 -15.29 7.71
N GLY A 107 8.32 -14.09 7.76
CA GLY A 107 8.93 -12.94 8.43
C GLY A 107 10.13 -12.35 7.70
N LYS A 108 10.36 -12.65 6.43
CA LYS A 108 11.52 -12.20 5.65
C LYS A 108 11.18 -11.15 4.60
N VAL A 109 12.12 -10.24 4.36
CA VAL A 109 11.99 -9.12 3.43
C VAL A 109 13.25 -8.96 2.61
N ILE A 110 13.12 -8.78 1.29
CA ILE A 110 14.23 -8.35 0.42
C ILE A 110 14.07 -6.85 0.16
N HIS A 111 15.12 -6.08 0.43
CA HIS A 111 15.12 -4.63 0.24
C HIS A 111 16.46 -4.11 -0.27
N TYR A 112 16.45 -2.87 -0.78
CA TYR A 112 17.65 -2.17 -1.21
C TYR A 112 18.05 -1.16 -0.14
N ALA A 113 19.05 -1.49 0.67
CA ALA A 113 19.43 -0.67 1.83
C ALA A 113 20.94 -0.72 2.08
N ASP A 114 21.43 0.18 2.92
CA ASP A 114 22.77 0.06 3.47
C ASP A 114 22.81 -1.10 4.48
N LYS A 115 23.70 -2.07 4.28
CA LYS A 115 23.90 -3.18 5.20
C LYS A 115 24.50 -2.76 6.53
N THR A 116 25.37 -1.75 6.54
CA THR A 116 26.08 -1.33 7.76
C THR A 116 25.42 -0.15 8.45
N LYS A 117 24.38 0.43 7.83
CA LYS A 117 23.71 1.66 8.28
C LYS A 117 24.64 2.87 8.40
N ASP A 118 25.80 2.82 7.73
CA ASP A 118 26.83 3.88 7.75
C ASP A 118 26.64 4.91 6.62
N PHE A 119 25.41 5.40 6.44
CA PHE A 119 25.10 6.47 5.47
C PHE A 119 25.52 6.20 4.01
N GLY A 120 25.30 4.98 3.52
CA GLY A 120 25.41 4.64 2.10
C GLY A 120 26.74 3.98 1.69
N LYS A 121 27.57 3.54 2.63
CA LYS A 121 28.87 2.92 2.32
C LYS A 121 28.75 1.48 1.82
N ASN A 122 27.67 0.77 2.18
CA ASN A 122 27.47 -0.62 1.80
C ASN A 122 26.03 -0.88 1.32
N VAL A 123 25.54 -0.03 0.42
CA VAL A 123 24.20 -0.20 -0.15
C VAL A 123 24.17 -1.39 -1.10
N SER A 124 23.29 -2.34 -0.81
CA SER A 124 23.04 -3.48 -1.67
C SER A 124 21.61 -3.99 -1.53
N ILE A 125 21.17 -4.82 -2.46
CA ILE A 125 19.93 -5.59 -2.29
C ILE A 125 20.25 -6.83 -1.46
N TYR A 126 19.55 -7.00 -0.33
CA TYR A 126 19.74 -8.15 0.55
C TYR A 126 18.46 -8.55 1.29
N GLU A 127 18.46 -9.76 1.82
CA GLU A 127 17.40 -10.30 2.68
C GLU A 127 17.64 -9.90 4.14
N THR A 128 16.58 -9.49 4.82
CA THR A 128 16.55 -9.20 6.26
C THR A 128 15.25 -9.76 6.86
N ASP A 129 15.23 -9.93 8.17
CA ASP A 129 13.98 -10.24 8.89
C ASP A 129 13.11 -8.99 9.02
N LEU A 130 11.80 -9.19 9.19
CA LEU A 130 10.78 -8.14 9.22
C LEU A 130 11.05 -7.14 10.35
N GLU A 131 11.49 -7.61 11.51
CA GLU A 131 11.89 -6.75 12.62
C GLU A 131 13.06 -5.83 12.24
N GLY A 132 14.08 -6.38 11.58
CA GLY A 132 15.22 -5.63 11.05
C GLY A 132 14.83 -4.66 9.94
N PHE A 133 13.80 -4.97 9.15
CA PHE A 133 13.23 -4.05 8.16
C PHE A 133 12.44 -2.91 8.83
N ILE A 134 11.66 -3.21 9.86
CA ILE A 134 10.78 -2.24 10.53
C ILE A 134 11.58 -1.31 11.45
N GLU A 135 12.68 -1.76 12.05
CA GLU A 135 13.59 -0.98 12.90
C GLU A 135 12.86 -0.23 14.04
N GLY A 136 11.97 -0.93 14.75
CA GLY A 136 11.25 -0.37 15.90
C GLY A 136 10.11 0.60 15.54
N CYS A 137 9.82 0.84 14.27
CA CYS A 137 8.60 1.54 13.87
C CYS A 137 7.36 0.74 14.29
N LYS A 138 6.38 1.41 14.92
CA LYS A 138 5.14 0.76 15.40
C LYS A 138 4.15 0.41 14.29
N ASP A 139 4.39 0.91 13.08
CA ASP A 139 3.49 0.75 11.94
C ASP A 139 4.31 0.59 10.66
N TYR A 140 3.79 -0.23 9.77
CA TYR A 140 4.26 -0.43 8.39
C TYR A 140 3.05 -0.44 7.46
N PHE A 141 3.29 -0.43 6.16
CA PHE A 141 2.22 -0.46 5.17
C PHE A 141 2.50 -1.49 4.09
N VAL A 142 1.42 -1.96 3.45
CA VAL A 142 1.45 -2.72 2.22
C VAL A 142 0.96 -1.83 1.08
N LEU A 143 1.57 -1.93 -0.09
CA LEU A 143 1.02 -1.29 -1.29
C LEU A 143 -0.10 -2.15 -1.88
N HIS A 144 -1.31 -1.62 -1.81
CA HIS A 144 -2.47 -2.09 -2.55
C HIS A 144 -2.44 -1.57 -3.98
N PHE A 145 -2.57 -2.46 -4.95
CA PHE A 145 -2.63 -2.12 -6.37
C PHE A 145 -4.07 -2.30 -6.87
N PRO A 146 -4.81 -1.20 -7.13
CA PRO A 146 -6.21 -1.30 -7.55
C PRO A 146 -6.35 -2.04 -8.88
N LYS A 147 -7.32 -2.97 -8.97
CA LYS A 147 -7.57 -3.74 -10.20
C LYS A 147 -7.95 -2.87 -11.40
N ALA A 148 -8.58 -1.73 -11.14
CA ALA A 148 -8.96 -0.74 -12.16
C ALA A 148 -7.74 0.02 -12.74
N GLY A 149 -6.54 -0.17 -12.17
CA GLY A 149 -5.36 0.63 -12.45
C GLY A 149 -5.30 1.91 -11.61
N GLY A 150 -4.34 2.77 -11.90
CA GLY A 150 -4.03 3.94 -11.08
C GLY A 150 -2.93 3.68 -10.06
N PRO A 151 -2.51 4.70 -9.30
CA PRO A 151 -1.36 4.57 -8.43
C PRO A 151 -1.63 3.63 -7.26
N PRO A 152 -0.62 2.89 -6.77
CA PRO A 152 -0.77 2.08 -5.59
C PRO A 152 -1.17 2.92 -4.38
N ARG A 153 -1.78 2.28 -3.40
CA ARG A 153 -2.28 2.90 -2.18
C ARG A 153 -1.70 2.19 -0.98
N LYS A 154 -1.28 2.95 0.02
CA LYS A 154 -0.81 2.37 1.28
C LYS A 154 -1.99 1.80 2.06
N LEU A 155 -1.90 0.56 2.50
CA LEU A 155 -2.72 -0.05 3.55
C LEU A 155 -1.86 -0.16 4.80
N ARG A 156 -2.18 0.62 5.82
CA ARG A 156 -1.46 0.65 7.09
C ARG A 156 -1.77 -0.61 7.90
N SER A 157 -0.75 -1.16 8.54
CA SER A 157 -0.88 -2.26 9.49
C SER A 157 -1.63 -1.82 10.75
N SER A 158 -1.43 -0.56 11.17
CA SER A 158 -2.22 0.04 12.22
C SER A 158 -3.67 0.26 11.79
N THR A 159 -4.56 0.05 12.75
CA THR A 159 -5.98 0.40 12.67
C THR A 159 -6.29 1.71 13.38
N ASP A 160 -5.32 2.33 14.07
CA ASP A 160 -5.45 3.66 14.66
C ASP A 160 -4.27 4.56 14.23
N PHE A 161 -4.54 5.56 13.40
CA PHE A 161 -3.57 6.53 12.91
C PHE A 161 -4.24 7.82 12.43
N THR A 162 -3.63 8.96 12.75
CA THR A 162 -4.17 10.30 12.46
C THR A 162 -3.74 10.86 11.11
N GLU A 163 -2.67 10.33 10.54
CA GLU A 163 -2.12 10.76 9.26
C GLU A 163 -1.64 9.56 8.45
N ASN A 164 -1.76 9.66 7.13
CA ASN A 164 -1.11 8.73 6.20
C ASN A 164 0.08 9.45 5.53
N PRO A 165 1.25 9.52 6.19
CA PRO A 165 2.44 10.15 5.63
C PRO A 165 2.70 9.69 4.20
N ARG A 166 2.91 10.69 3.32
CA ARG A 166 3.30 10.46 1.92
C ARG A 166 2.33 9.49 1.22
N GLU A 167 1.02 9.73 1.34
CA GLU A 167 -0.01 8.87 0.71
C GLU A 167 0.18 8.78 -0.82
N GLY A 168 0.62 9.86 -1.46
CA GLY A 168 1.05 9.83 -2.85
C GLY A 168 2.39 9.10 -3.00
N THR A 169 2.49 8.25 -4.01
CA THR A 169 3.71 7.45 -4.30
C THR A 169 4.82 8.28 -4.98
N GLY A 170 4.81 9.60 -4.78
CA GLY A 170 5.74 10.52 -5.45
C GLY A 170 5.59 10.50 -6.97
N ILE A 171 6.71 10.34 -7.68
CA ILE A 171 6.77 10.31 -9.16
C ILE A 171 5.91 9.19 -9.78
N PHE A 172 5.52 8.20 -8.99
CA PHE A 172 4.71 7.08 -9.44
C PHE A 172 3.23 7.42 -9.59
N ASP A 173 2.70 8.43 -8.88
CA ASP A 173 1.34 8.93 -9.15
C ASP A 173 1.23 9.47 -10.59
N PHE A 174 2.36 9.91 -11.18
CA PHE A 174 2.47 10.33 -12.58
C PHE A 174 2.66 9.15 -13.54
N ILE A 175 3.52 8.17 -13.20
CA ILE A 175 3.79 6.98 -14.04
C ILE A 175 2.56 6.06 -14.12
N PHE A 176 1.82 5.91 -13.02
CA PHE A 176 0.67 5.01 -12.93
C PHE A 176 -0.65 5.61 -13.45
N LYS A 177 -0.59 6.73 -14.20
CA LYS A 177 -1.65 7.08 -15.16
C LYS A 177 -1.78 6.02 -16.27
N ALA A 178 -0.74 5.20 -16.51
CA ALA A 178 -0.76 4.10 -17.46
C ALA A 178 -1.03 2.73 -16.79
N LYS A 179 -1.71 1.82 -17.50
CA LYS A 179 -1.90 0.43 -17.08
C LYS A 179 -0.54 -0.26 -16.91
N TYR A 180 -0.28 -0.84 -15.74
CA TYR A 180 0.90 -1.66 -15.47
C TYR A 180 0.50 -3.12 -15.34
N GLN A 181 1.39 -4.02 -15.74
CA GLN A 181 1.23 -5.45 -15.49
C GLN A 181 1.50 -5.72 -14.02
N LEU A 182 0.66 -6.52 -13.37
CA LEU A 182 0.92 -6.99 -12.01
C LEU A 182 1.44 -8.42 -12.07
N PHE A 183 2.64 -8.64 -11.54
CA PHE A 183 3.19 -9.98 -11.40
C PHE A 183 2.56 -10.72 -10.22
N SER A 184 2.49 -12.05 -10.35
CA SER A 184 2.05 -12.93 -9.27
C SER A 184 2.96 -12.80 -8.05
N PRO A 185 2.52 -13.24 -6.86
CA PRO A 185 3.38 -13.35 -5.69
C PRO A 185 4.71 -14.04 -5.96
N GLU A 186 4.66 -15.20 -6.64
CA GLU A 186 5.82 -16.05 -6.93
C GLU A 186 6.81 -15.34 -7.86
N GLU A 187 6.29 -14.71 -8.92
CA GLU A 187 7.12 -13.95 -9.85
C GLU A 187 7.70 -12.69 -9.20
N THR A 188 6.93 -12.00 -8.35
CA THR A 188 7.43 -10.84 -7.57
C THR A 188 8.62 -11.25 -6.68
N ILE A 189 8.51 -12.37 -5.97
CA ILE A 189 9.57 -12.91 -5.11
C ILE A 189 10.77 -13.36 -5.95
N LYS A 190 10.54 -14.06 -7.07
CA LYS A 190 11.61 -14.49 -7.99
C LYS A 190 12.43 -13.30 -8.50
N ARG A 191 11.76 -12.22 -8.87
CA ARG A 191 12.37 -10.96 -9.33
C ARG A 191 13.15 -10.26 -8.22
N ALA A 192 12.63 -10.27 -6.99
CA ALA A 192 13.36 -9.75 -5.84
C ALA A 192 14.66 -10.54 -5.59
N LYS A 193 14.57 -11.88 -5.62
CA LYS A 193 15.72 -12.78 -5.45
C LYS A 193 16.76 -12.64 -6.56
N SER A 194 16.34 -12.40 -7.81
CA SER A 194 17.26 -12.29 -8.95
C SER A 194 18.17 -11.06 -8.90
N ARG A 195 17.91 -10.09 -8.02
CA ARG A 195 18.73 -8.87 -7.86
C ARG A 195 19.50 -8.84 -6.54
N LEU A 196 19.49 -9.93 -5.75
CA LEU A 196 20.29 -10.03 -4.53
C LEU A 196 21.77 -9.72 -4.82
N GLY A 197 22.37 -8.88 -3.99
CA GLY A 197 23.76 -8.46 -4.10
C GLY A 197 24.01 -7.26 -5.03
N GLU A 198 23.01 -6.77 -5.78
CA GLU A 198 23.18 -5.57 -6.60
C GLU A 198 23.59 -4.35 -5.76
N ARG A 199 24.56 -3.57 -6.23
CA ARG A 199 25.15 -2.41 -5.52
C ARG A 199 25.03 -1.07 -6.27
N SER A 200 24.37 -1.05 -7.42
CA SER A 200 24.21 0.12 -8.30
C SER A 200 23.23 1.18 -7.76
N TYR A 201 23.27 1.49 -6.46
CA TYR A 201 22.24 2.28 -5.79
C TYR A 201 22.27 3.73 -6.27
N ASN A 202 21.09 4.30 -6.50
CA ASN A 202 20.94 5.70 -6.84
C ASN A 202 19.72 6.28 -6.12
N LEU A 203 19.94 7.33 -5.32
CA LEU A 203 18.92 7.98 -4.48
C LEU A 203 17.65 8.40 -5.25
N THR A 204 17.76 8.72 -6.54
CA THR A 204 16.64 9.24 -7.35
C THR A 204 16.13 8.25 -8.39
N ARG A 205 16.92 7.22 -8.77
CA ARG A 205 16.59 6.33 -9.91
C ARG A 205 16.77 4.83 -9.68
N ASN A 206 17.50 4.39 -8.66
CA ASN A 206 17.67 2.98 -8.33
C ASN A 206 17.74 2.81 -6.81
N ASN A 207 16.64 3.16 -6.15
CA ASN A 207 16.48 3.09 -4.70
C ASN A 207 15.55 1.93 -4.28
N CYS A 208 15.24 1.84 -2.99
CA CYS A 208 14.36 0.80 -2.45
C CYS A 208 12.96 0.80 -3.06
N GLU A 209 12.36 1.97 -3.27
CA GLU A 209 11.03 2.13 -3.88
C GLU A 209 11.02 1.58 -5.30
N HIS A 210 12.01 1.97 -6.10
CA HIS A 210 12.13 1.54 -7.50
C HIS A 210 12.34 0.03 -7.61
N PHE A 211 13.21 -0.52 -6.77
CA PHE A 211 13.42 -1.96 -6.71
C PHE A 211 12.13 -2.72 -6.40
N ALA A 212 11.42 -2.33 -5.33
CA ALA A 212 10.23 -3.03 -4.89
C ALA A 212 9.09 -2.94 -5.93
N LEU A 213 8.87 -1.76 -6.51
CA LEU A 213 7.87 -1.56 -7.55
C LEU A 213 8.23 -2.29 -8.85
N TRP A 214 9.51 -2.30 -9.25
CA TRP A 214 9.96 -3.08 -10.41
C TRP A 214 9.71 -4.57 -10.20
N CYS A 215 9.93 -5.09 -8.99
CA CYS A 215 9.63 -6.49 -8.69
C CYS A 215 8.14 -6.80 -8.94
N LYS A 216 7.24 -5.91 -8.51
CA LYS A 216 5.79 -6.13 -8.63
C LYS A 216 5.20 -5.83 -10.00
N THR A 217 5.76 -4.86 -10.72
CA THR A 217 5.11 -4.28 -11.90
C THR A 217 5.92 -4.38 -13.19
N GLY A 218 7.23 -4.64 -13.10
CA GLY A 218 8.12 -4.62 -14.26
C GLY A 218 8.47 -3.23 -14.78
N VAL A 219 7.89 -2.19 -14.19
CA VAL A 219 8.19 -0.80 -14.54
C VAL A 219 9.61 -0.46 -14.05
N SER A 220 10.47 -0.11 -14.99
CA SER A 220 11.84 0.37 -14.79
C SER A 220 11.93 1.83 -15.22
N PHE A 221 12.24 2.73 -14.27
CA PHE A 221 12.10 4.18 -14.43
C PHE A 221 12.70 4.73 -15.74
N SER A 222 13.89 4.33 -16.17
CA SER A 222 14.50 4.83 -17.41
C SER A 222 13.64 4.52 -18.64
N ARG A 223 13.23 3.28 -18.82
CA ARG A 223 12.60 2.81 -20.07
C ARG A 223 11.19 3.34 -20.29
N GLN A 224 10.39 3.52 -19.22
CA GLN A 224 9.02 4.07 -19.36
C GLN A 224 8.96 5.58 -19.25
N VAL A 225 9.85 6.25 -18.50
CA VAL A 225 9.92 7.71 -18.52
C VAL A 225 10.34 8.20 -19.90
N ASP A 226 11.31 7.55 -20.54
CA ASP A 226 11.66 7.83 -21.94
C ASP A 226 10.45 7.62 -22.86
N MET A 227 9.70 6.53 -22.69
CA MET A 227 8.49 6.24 -23.50
C MET A 227 7.32 7.22 -23.25
N ALA A 228 7.12 7.67 -22.02
CA ALA A 228 6.02 8.57 -21.63
C ALA A 228 6.33 10.05 -21.94
N LEU A 229 7.60 10.44 -22.00
CA LEU A 229 8.06 11.74 -22.47
C LEU A 229 8.21 11.83 -24.00
N SER A 230 8.06 10.69 -24.70
CA SER A 230 8.09 10.60 -26.16
C SER A 230 6.70 10.70 -26.83
N ILE A 231 5.69 11.18 -26.10
CA ILE A 231 4.32 11.41 -26.59
C ILE A 231 4.03 12.90 -26.65
#